data_AF-A0A7Y0S5V4-F1
#
_entry.id   AF-A0A7Y0S5V4-F1
#
_cell.length_a   1.000
_cell.length_b   1.000
_cell.length_c   1.000
_cell.angle_alpha   90.00
_cell.angle_beta   90.00
_cell.angle_gamma   90.00
#
_symmetry.space_group_name_H-M   'P 1'
#
loop_
_entity.id
_entity.type
_entity.pdbx_description
1 polymer ?
#
loop_
_entity_poly.entity_id
_entity_poly.type
_entity_poly.pdbx_seq_one_letter_code
_entity_poly.pdbx_strand_id
1 'polypeptide(L)'
;ASRFHYMPEAEPGMFLQEHRRCYDELISYCNDLCYQGILIPKRGQATEDSLYSPFSHLHVDGIAESFSGSRRNKLEAETIAAWLHANKVEIENYYGEPLAKCVGIIPPFSAQVNQIKPACGEFDIKAGKGDDQLTVGTVHSL
;
A
#
# COMPACT_ATOMS: atom_id res chain seq x y z
N ALA A 1 -16.98 -6.92 26.24
CA ALA A 1 -17.68 -6.14 25.20
C ALA A 1 -18.13 -4.81 25.79
N SER A 2 -18.08 -3.73 25.01
CA SER A 2 -18.64 -2.43 25.40
C SER A 2 -20.13 -2.57 25.73
N ARG A 3 -20.61 -1.82 26.74
CA ARG A 3 -22.06 -1.71 27.03
C ARG A 3 -22.78 -0.78 26.05
N PHE A 4 -22.02 0.02 25.31
CA PHE A 4 -22.52 0.89 24.25
C PHE A 4 -22.42 0.15 22.93
N HIS A 5 -23.56 -0.01 22.26
CA HIS A 5 -23.68 -0.61 20.94
C HIS A 5 -24.84 0.10 20.24
N TYR A 6 -24.51 1.14 19.47
CA TYR A 6 -25.51 2.01 18.84
C TYR A 6 -25.82 1.63 17.39
N MET A 7 -24.95 0.83 16.77
CA MET A 7 -25.03 0.42 15.37
C MET A 7 -24.95 -1.11 15.30
N PRO A 8 -26.09 -1.82 15.16
CA PRO A 8 -26.17 -3.28 15.20
C PRO A 8 -25.30 -4.02 14.20
N GLU A 9 -24.96 -3.37 13.09
CA GLU A 9 -24.15 -3.90 12.00
C GLU A 9 -22.65 -3.87 12.30
N ALA A 10 -22.23 -3.16 13.36
CA ALA A 10 -20.85 -3.06 13.80
C ALA A 10 -20.59 -3.82 15.11
N GLU A 11 -19.30 -3.99 15.42
CA GLU A 11 -18.89 -4.52 16.72
C GLU A 11 -19.32 -3.60 17.88
N PRO A 12 -19.65 -4.16 19.06
CA PRO A 12 -20.05 -3.37 20.22
C PRO A 12 -19.02 -2.31 20.62
N GLY A 13 -19.39 -1.04 20.45
CA GLY A 13 -18.56 0.11 20.80
C GLY A 13 -19.05 1.40 20.15
N MET A 14 -18.17 2.42 20.17
CA MET A 14 -18.35 3.62 19.37
C MET A 14 -17.62 3.43 18.05
N PHE A 15 -18.36 3.09 17.00
CA PHE A 15 -17.83 2.97 15.65
C PHE A 15 -17.71 4.34 14.99
N LEU A 16 -16.58 4.64 14.33
CA LEU A 16 -16.37 5.86 13.55
C LEU A 16 -16.57 5.54 12.07
N GLN A 17 -17.61 6.10 11.46
CA GLN A 17 -17.99 5.78 10.08
C GLN A 17 -17.22 6.60 9.04
N GLU A 18 -16.83 7.83 9.35
CA GLU A 18 -16.22 8.72 8.35
C GLU A 18 -14.79 8.30 7.98
N HIS A 19 -14.57 7.98 6.71
CA HIS A 19 -13.26 7.69 6.16
C HIS A 19 -12.75 8.84 5.29
N ARG A 20 -11.61 9.44 5.69
CA ARG A 20 -11.04 10.63 5.02
C ARG A 20 -9.69 10.38 4.35
N ARG A 21 -9.14 9.17 4.43
CA ARG A 21 -7.78 8.87 3.97
C ARG A 21 -7.71 8.45 2.50
N CYS A 22 -8.46 7.45 2.07
CA CYS A 22 -8.43 6.92 0.71
C CYS A 22 -9.49 7.58 -0.16
N TYR A 23 -9.22 7.65 -1.47
CA TYR A 23 -10.23 8.05 -2.44
C TYR A 23 -11.40 7.07 -2.42
N ASP A 24 -12.57 7.54 -2.82
CA ASP A 24 -13.82 6.80 -2.74
C ASP A 24 -13.73 5.46 -3.50
N GLU A 25 -13.02 5.40 -4.63
CA GLU A 25 -12.81 4.21 -5.45
C GLU A 25 -12.05 3.11 -4.70
N LEU A 26 -11.02 3.48 -3.93
CA LEU A 26 -10.21 2.53 -3.17
C LEU A 26 -10.93 2.10 -1.89
N ILE A 27 -11.52 3.04 -1.13
CA ILE A 27 -12.17 2.70 0.13
C ILE A 27 -13.45 1.89 -0.07
N SER A 28 -14.18 2.09 -1.18
CA SER A 28 -15.41 1.34 -1.46
C SER A 28 -15.15 -0.16 -1.55
N TYR A 29 -14.06 -0.58 -2.20
CA TYR A 29 -13.65 -2.00 -2.25
C TYR A 29 -13.48 -2.61 -0.85
N CYS A 30 -12.78 -1.90 0.05
CA CYS A 30 -12.61 -2.33 1.43
C CYS A 30 -13.93 -2.29 2.22
N ASN A 31 -14.77 -1.28 1.97
CA ASN A 31 -16.04 -1.08 2.64
C ASN A 31 -17.00 -2.24 2.37
N ASP A 32 -17.08 -2.66 1.10
CA ASP A 32 -17.95 -3.76 0.66
C ASP A 32 -17.50 -5.10 1.27
N LEU A 33 -16.19 -5.37 1.28
CA LEU A 33 -15.67 -6.67 1.71
C LEU A 33 -15.52 -6.82 3.23
N CYS A 34 -15.11 -5.76 3.93
CA CYS A 34 -14.72 -5.83 5.34
C CYS A 34 -15.69 -5.13 6.28
N TYR A 35 -16.46 -4.16 5.79
CA TYR A 35 -17.27 -3.27 6.63
C TYR A 35 -18.75 -3.28 6.26
N GLN A 36 -19.18 -4.16 5.34
CA GLN A 36 -20.59 -4.30 4.94
C GLN A 36 -21.23 -2.96 4.49
N GLY A 37 -20.43 -2.05 3.93
CA GLY A 37 -20.91 -0.76 3.44
C GLY A 37 -21.08 0.34 4.50
N ILE A 38 -20.80 0.09 5.79
CA ILE A 38 -21.08 1.04 6.87
C ILE A 38 -20.10 2.22 6.93
N LEU A 39 -18.95 2.18 6.25
CA LEU A 39 -18.06 3.34 6.16
C LEU A 39 -18.65 4.41 5.24
N ILE A 40 -18.45 5.67 5.61
CA ILE A 40 -18.86 6.85 4.83
C ILE A 40 -17.60 7.49 4.25
N PRO A 41 -17.33 7.35 2.94
CA PRO A 41 -16.24 8.05 2.28
C PRO A 41 -16.44 9.56 2.34
N LYS A 42 -15.38 10.29 2.68
CA LYS A 42 -15.37 11.75 2.84
C LYS A 42 -14.19 12.43 2.14
N ARG A 43 -13.33 11.68 1.43
CA ARG A 43 -12.22 12.26 0.65
C ARG A 43 -12.71 12.75 -0.70
N GLY A 44 -13.62 12.01 -1.34
CA GLY A 44 -14.07 12.26 -2.70
C GLY A 44 -13.41 11.32 -3.70
N GLN A 45 -13.90 11.39 -4.94
CA GLN A 45 -13.37 10.64 -6.07
C GLN A 45 -12.04 11.21 -6.54
N ALA A 46 -11.23 10.37 -7.17
CA ALA A 46 -10.03 10.83 -7.83
C ALA A 46 -10.36 11.69 -9.05
N THR A 47 -9.62 12.78 -9.21
CA THR A 47 -9.74 13.68 -10.35
C THR A 47 -8.84 13.23 -11.50
N GLU A 48 -9.09 13.75 -12.70
CA GLU A 48 -8.24 13.52 -13.89
C GLU A 48 -6.80 13.98 -13.68
N ASP A 49 -6.56 14.91 -12.75
CA ASP A 49 -5.23 15.38 -12.38
C ASP A 49 -4.45 14.36 -11.52
N SER A 50 -5.08 13.28 -11.04
CA SER A 50 -4.40 12.27 -10.21
C SER A 50 -3.31 11.56 -11.01
N LEU A 51 -2.08 11.56 -10.50
CA LEU A 51 -0.93 10.93 -11.18
C LEU A 51 -1.19 9.48 -11.58
N TYR A 52 -1.87 8.71 -10.73
CA TYR A 52 -2.27 7.34 -11.00
C TYR A 52 -3.73 7.11 -10.63
N SER A 53 -4.36 6.12 -11.28
CA SER A 53 -5.64 5.60 -10.80
C SER A 53 -5.49 5.14 -9.33
N PRO A 54 -6.43 5.50 -8.43
CA PRO A 54 -6.36 5.18 -6.99
C PRO A 54 -6.25 3.69 -6.70
N PHE A 55 -6.74 2.86 -7.62
CA PHE A 55 -6.71 1.43 -7.49
C PHE A 55 -6.46 0.80 -8.86
N SER A 56 -5.37 0.05 -8.96
CA SER A 56 -4.91 -0.60 -10.19
C SER A 56 -4.30 -1.95 -9.86
N HIS A 57 -4.32 -2.85 -10.84
CA HIS A 57 -3.71 -4.17 -10.73
C HIS A 57 -2.77 -4.40 -11.91
N LEU A 58 -1.56 -4.87 -11.62
CA LEU A 58 -0.59 -5.31 -12.61
C LEU A 58 -0.37 -6.81 -12.43
N HIS A 59 -0.63 -7.58 -13.48
CA HIS A 59 -0.28 -8.99 -13.49
C HIS A 59 1.22 -9.14 -13.78
N VAL A 60 1.94 -9.75 -12.84
CA VAL A 60 3.35 -10.14 -13.01
C VAL A 60 3.40 -11.66 -13.01
N ASP A 61 3.86 -12.24 -14.11
CA ASP A 61 3.94 -13.71 -14.29
C ASP A 61 5.16 -14.30 -13.58
N GLY A 62 5.25 -14.03 -12.27
CA GLY A 62 6.35 -14.45 -11.41
C GLY A 62 6.01 -15.71 -10.62
N ILE A 63 7.04 -16.43 -10.18
CA ILE A 63 6.89 -17.64 -9.40
C ILE A 63 7.11 -17.33 -7.92
N ALA A 64 6.14 -17.70 -7.08
CA ALA A 64 6.28 -17.64 -5.63
C ALA A 64 7.10 -18.83 -5.11
N GLU A 65 8.22 -18.54 -4.48
CA GLU A 65 9.16 -19.52 -3.93
C GLU A 65 9.13 -19.52 -2.40
N SER A 66 9.25 -20.70 -1.79
CA SER A 66 9.47 -20.83 -0.34
C SER A 66 10.95 -20.56 -0.02
N PHE A 67 11.21 -19.68 0.94
CA PHE A 67 12.56 -19.36 1.40
C PHE A 67 12.57 -19.21 2.93
N SER A 68 13.31 -20.09 3.61
CA SER A 68 13.46 -20.08 5.08
C SER A 68 12.15 -19.94 5.86
N GLY A 69 11.12 -20.70 5.48
CA GLY A 69 9.80 -20.68 6.12
C GLY A 69 8.90 -19.49 5.76
N SER A 70 9.33 -18.65 4.82
CA SER A 70 8.56 -17.52 4.27
C SER A 70 8.42 -17.68 2.75
N ARG A 71 7.81 -16.69 2.07
CA ARG A 71 7.67 -16.68 0.61
C ARG A 71 8.26 -15.42 -0.03
N ARG A 72 8.80 -15.58 -1.22
CA ARG A 72 9.30 -14.47 -2.06
C ARG A 72 8.96 -14.71 -3.52
N ASN A 73 8.92 -13.64 -4.30
CA ASN A 73 8.81 -13.63 -5.74
C ASN A 73 9.85 -12.65 -6.28
N LYS A 74 10.88 -13.20 -6.95
CA LYS A 74 12.00 -12.41 -7.47
C LYS A 74 11.56 -11.47 -8.59
N LEU A 75 10.75 -11.96 -9.53
CA LEU A 75 10.30 -11.17 -10.68
C LEU A 75 9.44 -9.98 -10.23
N GLU A 76 8.54 -10.18 -9.27
CA GLU A 76 7.77 -9.08 -8.69
C GLU A 76 8.68 -8.02 -8.05
N ALA A 77 9.69 -8.43 -7.29
CA ALA A 77 10.61 -7.50 -6.63
C ALA A 77 11.41 -6.66 -7.65
N GLU A 78 11.93 -7.29 -8.69
CA GLU A 78 12.65 -6.61 -9.79
C GLU A 78 11.72 -5.67 -10.57
N THR A 79 10.49 -6.12 -10.87
CA THR A 79 9.49 -5.32 -11.58
C THR A 79 9.11 -4.07 -10.79
N ILE A 80 8.89 -4.20 -9.48
CA ILE A 80 8.59 -3.07 -8.59
C ILE A 80 9.76 -2.08 -8.58
N ALA A 81 10.99 -2.56 -8.43
CA ALA A 81 12.18 -1.70 -8.39
C ALA A 81 12.39 -0.94 -9.71
N ALA A 82 12.26 -1.63 -10.84
CA ALA A 82 12.36 -1.03 -12.17
C ALA A 82 11.26 0.01 -12.41
N TRP A 83 10.02 -0.27 -11.99
CA TRP A 83 8.91 0.68 -12.07
C TRP A 83 9.17 1.93 -11.23
N LEU A 84 9.64 1.77 -9.99
CA LEU A 84 9.98 2.91 -9.12
C LEU A 84 11.08 3.77 -9.75
N HIS A 85 12.11 3.16 -10.32
CA HIS A 85 13.19 3.88 -10.97
C HIS A 85 12.68 4.69 -12.18
N ALA A 86 11.87 4.07 -13.04
CA ALA A 86 11.32 4.72 -14.23
C ALA A 86 10.36 5.88 -13.92
N ASN A 87 9.62 5.80 -12.81
CA ASN A 87 8.59 6.77 -12.44
C ASN A 87 9.05 7.78 -11.38
N LYS A 88 10.25 7.63 -10.82
CA LYS A 88 10.74 8.43 -9.69
C LYS A 88 10.56 9.93 -9.89
N VAL A 89 11.05 10.46 -11.01
CA VAL A 89 11.05 11.90 -11.30
C VAL A 89 9.62 12.43 -11.40
N GLU A 90 8.72 11.67 -12.03
CA GLU A 90 7.33 12.07 -12.19
C GLU A 90 6.60 12.10 -10.84
N ILE A 91 6.80 11.07 -10.00
CA ILE A 91 6.24 10.99 -8.65
C ILE A 91 6.73 12.16 -7.79
N GLU A 92 8.04 12.41 -7.76
CA GLU A 92 8.63 13.47 -6.95
C GLU A 92 8.16 14.86 -7.40
N ASN A 93 8.02 15.10 -8.71
CA ASN A 93 7.49 16.36 -9.24
C ASN A 93 6.01 16.57 -8.89
N TYR A 94 5.20 15.51 -8.97
CA TYR A 94 3.77 15.60 -8.69
C TYR A 94 3.49 15.90 -7.21
N TYR A 95 4.18 15.22 -6.29
CA TYR A 95 3.95 15.38 -4.85
C TYR A 95 4.83 16.47 -4.21
N GLY A 96 5.88 16.93 -4.89
CA GLY A 96 6.82 17.93 -4.34
C GLY A 96 7.68 17.42 -3.18
N GLU A 97 7.78 16.10 -3.02
CA GLU A 97 8.50 15.44 -1.92
C GLU A 97 9.37 14.30 -2.49
N PRO A 98 10.43 13.88 -1.77
CA PRO A 98 11.24 12.74 -2.18
C PRO A 98 10.42 11.45 -2.30
N LEU A 99 10.84 10.54 -3.20
CA LEU A 99 10.15 9.26 -3.45
C LEU A 99 9.85 8.48 -2.16
N ALA A 100 10.78 8.52 -1.19
CA ALA A 100 10.68 7.84 0.09
C ALA A 100 9.48 8.28 0.95
N LYS A 101 9.00 9.52 0.78
CA LYS A 101 7.80 10.04 1.47
C LYS A 101 6.51 9.87 0.67
N CYS A 102 6.64 9.61 -0.63
CA CYS A 102 5.49 9.48 -1.54
C CYS A 102 5.01 8.04 -1.66
N VAL A 103 5.92 7.06 -1.53
CA VAL A 103 5.64 5.64 -1.80
C VAL A 103 6.04 4.75 -0.62
N GLY A 104 5.14 3.83 -0.27
CA GLY A 104 5.41 2.72 0.64
C GLY A 104 5.07 1.38 -0.02
N ILE A 105 5.88 0.35 0.23
CA ILE A 105 5.68 -1.00 -0.32
C ILE A 105 5.35 -1.96 0.82
N ILE A 106 4.20 -2.62 0.72
CA ILE A 106 3.63 -3.44 1.79
C ILE A 106 3.47 -4.90 1.36
N PRO A 107 4.55 -5.70 1.25
CA PRO A 107 4.42 -7.12 0.95
C PRO A 107 3.97 -7.93 2.18
N PRO A 108 3.21 -9.01 2.04
CA PRO A 108 2.76 -9.81 3.19
C PRO A 108 3.87 -10.64 3.86
N PHE A 109 4.97 -10.93 3.15
CA PHE A 109 6.03 -11.83 3.60
C PHE A 109 7.36 -11.12 3.88
N SER A 110 8.02 -11.47 4.98
CA SER A 110 9.33 -10.93 5.34
C SER A 110 10.44 -11.30 4.34
N ALA A 111 10.41 -12.51 3.76
CA ALA A 111 11.35 -12.86 2.69
C ALA A 111 11.15 -11.98 1.45
N GLN A 112 9.92 -11.55 1.15
CA GLN A 112 9.67 -10.61 0.06
C GLN A 112 10.18 -9.20 0.37
N VAL A 113 10.05 -8.72 1.62
CA VAL A 113 10.71 -7.47 2.06
C VAL A 113 12.22 -7.54 1.80
N ASN A 114 12.85 -8.66 2.17
CA ASN A 114 14.29 -8.86 1.98
C ASN A 114 14.70 -9.09 0.52
N GLN A 115 13.75 -9.41 -0.37
CA GLN A 115 13.96 -9.52 -1.81
C GLN A 115 13.81 -8.16 -2.51
N ILE A 116 12.86 -7.32 -2.08
CA ILE A 116 12.60 -6.00 -2.67
C ILE A 116 13.72 -5.01 -2.35
N LYS A 117 14.24 -5.00 -1.11
CA LYS A 117 15.31 -4.08 -0.71
C LYS A 117 16.55 -4.12 -1.61
N PRO A 118 17.17 -5.29 -1.89
CA PRO A 118 18.31 -5.34 -2.81
C PRO A 118 17.93 -4.99 -4.25
N ALA A 119 16.75 -5.39 -4.74
CA ALA A 119 16.28 -5.02 -6.08
C ALA A 119 16.16 -3.50 -6.23
N CYS A 120 15.62 -2.79 -5.23
CA CYS A 120 15.63 -1.32 -5.18
C CYS A 120 17.06 -0.76 -5.18
N GLY A 121 17.98 -1.42 -4.46
CA GLY A 121 19.38 -1.04 -4.40
C GLY A 121 20.12 -1.07 -5.73
N GLU A 122 19.72 -1.94 -6.68
CA GLU A 122 20.27 -1.98 -8.04
C GLU A 122 20.00 -0.70 -8.84
N PHE A 123 19.01 0.11 -8.42
CA PHE A 123 18.66 1.40 -8.99
C PHE A 123 18.97 2.59 -8.06
N ASP A 124 19.88 2.42 -7.10
CA ASP A 124 20.24 3.41 -6.08
C ASP A 124 19.06 3.91 -5.20
N ILE A 125 18.00 3.10 -5.09
CA ILE A 125 16.85 3.40 -4.23
C ILE A 125 17.11 2.79 -2.84
N LYS A 126 17.35 3.66 -1.85
CA LYS A 126 17.56 3.24 -0.46
C LYS A 126 16.24 2.79 0.16
N ALA A 127 16.01 1.48 0.23
CA ALA A 127 14.81 0.89 0.82
C ALA A 127 15.06 0.40 2.26
N GLY A 128 14.20 0.76 3.21
CA GLY A 128 14.39 0.43 4.62
C GLY A 128 13.35 1.03 5.56
N LYS A 129 13.79 1.44 6.75
CA LYS A 129 12.96 1.99 7.85
C LYS A 129 13.46 3.35 8.36
N GLY A 130 14.53 3.89 7.79
CA GLY A 130 15.03 5.22 8.16
C GLY A 130 14.21 6.33 7.48
N ASP A 131 14.27 7.55 8.04
CA ASP A 131 13.46 8.70 7.59
C ASP A 131 13.71 9.08 6.12
N ASP A 132 14.92 8.86 5.60
CA ASP A 132 15.30 9.12 4.19
C ASP A 132 15.25 7.86 3.31
N GLN A 133 14.64 6.78 3.80
CA GLN A 133 14.56 5.50 3.08
C GLN A 133 13.14 5.22 2.62
N LEU A 134 13.00 4.69 1.42
CA LEU A 134 11.73 4.21 0.92
C LEU A 134 11.24 3.06 1.82
N THR A 135 10.03 3.23 2.35
CA THR A 135 9.49 2.32 3.34
C THR A 135 9.10 1.00 2.69
N VAL A 136 9.74 -0.10 3.12
CA VAL A 136 9.39 -1.47 2.72
C VAL A 136 9.21 -2.32 3.97
N GLY A 137 7.96 -2.70 4.25
CA GLY A 137 7.60 -3.38 5.49
C GLY A 137 6.37 -4.25 5.33
N THR A 138 6.23 -5.27 6.17
CA THR A 138 5.02 -6.10 6.14
C THR A 138 3.82 -5.32 6.67
N VAL A 139 2.61 -5.81 6.40
CA VAL A 139 1.34 -5.25 6.93
C VAL A 139 1.38 -5.08 8.46
N HIS A 140 2.09 -5.95 9.17
CA HIS A 140 2.22 -5.89 10.64
C HIS A 140 3.26 -4.88 11.13
N SER A 141 4.10 -4.35 10.24
CA SER A 141 5.24 -3.49 10.57
C SER A 141 5.02 -2.02 10.18
N LEU A 142 3.86 -1.68 9.62
CA LEU A 142 3.52 -0.37 9.04
C LEU A 142 2.18 0.15 9.57
#